data_AF-A0AAW0GBE2-F1
#
_entry.id   AF-A0AAW0GBE2-F1
#
_cell.length_a   1.000
_cell.length_b   1.000
_cell.length_c   1.000
_cell.angle_alpha   90.00
_cell.angle_beta   90.00
_cell.angle_gamma   90.00
#
_symmetry.space_group_name_H-M   'P 1'
#
loop_
_entity.id
_entity.type
_entity.pdbx_description
1 polymer ?
#
loop_
_entity_poly.entity_id
_entity_poly.type
_entity_poly.pdbx_seq_one_letter_code
_entity_poly.pdbx_strand_id
1 'polypeptide(L)'
;MGLIKKLRKAKKEAPPNEKPTAVKTHLRDMIIVPEMIGSVVGIYNGKVFNSVEIKPEMVGHYLAEFSCSYRPVKHGRPGIGATHSSRFIPLK
;
A
#
# COMPACT_ATOMS: atom_id res chain seq x y z
N MET A 1 -1.60 -7.07 20.64
CA MET A 1 -2.54 -6.13 19.96
C MET A 1 -2.08 -4.66 20.05
N GLY A 2 -0.91 -4.31 19.52
CA GLY A 2 -0.44 -2.91 19.56
C GLY A 2 -1.09 -2.01 18.49
N LEU A 3 -1.38 -2.58 17.33
CA LEU A 3 -1.89 -1.87 16.16
C LEU A 3 -3.33 -1.37 16.37
N ILE A 4 -4.24 -2.22 16.86
CA ILE A 4 -5.63 -1.84 17.16
C ILE A 4 -5.69 -0.71 18.20
N LYS A 5 -4.86 -0.75 19.24
CA LYS A 5 -4.80 0.33 20.25
C LYS A 5 -4.39 1.66 19.63
N LYS A 6 -3.39 1.65 18.73
CA LYS A 6 -2.93 2.84 18.01
C LYS A 6 -4.00 3.38 17.06
N LEU A 7 -4.72 2.52 16.34
CA LEU A 7 -5.81 2.93 15.46
C LEU A 7 -7.00 3.51 16.24
N ARG A 8 -7.37 2.90 17.37
CA ARG A 8 -8.41 3.43 18.26
C ARG A 8 -8.04 4.81 18.80
N LYS A 9 -6.76 5.02 19.13
CA LYS A 9 -6.26 6.33 19.56
C LYS A 9 -6.36 7.36 18.42
N ALA A 10 -5.83 7.03 17.24
CA ALA A 10 -5.86 7.92 16.07
C ALA A 10 -7.30 8.29 15.65
N LYS A 11 -8.24 7.36 15.75
CA LYS A 11 -9.66 7.60 15.45
C LYS A 11 -10.37 8.49 16.49
N LYS A 12 -9.92 8.46 17.75
CA LYS A 12 -10.44 9.33 18.83
C LYS A 12 -9.88 10.76 18.76
N GLU A 13 -8.64 10.91 18.32
CA GLU A 13 -7.96 12.21 18.21
C GLU A 13 -8.34 12.99 16.94
N ALA A 14 -8.97 12.32 15.97
CA ALA A 14 -9.40 12.96 14.72
C ALA A 14 -10.62 13.86 14.96
N PRO A 15 -10.61 15.12 14.49
CA PRO A 15 -11.79 15.98 14.55
C PRO A 15 -12.89 15.47 13.60
N PRO A 16 -14.16 15.83 13.87
CA PRO A 16 -15.28 15.41 13.03
C PRO A 16 -15.08 15.93 11.59
N ASN A 17 -15.25 15.05 10.61
CA ASN A 17 -15.00 15.25 9.16
C ASN A 17 -13.54 15.25 8.66
N GLU A 18 -12.53 15.09 9.50
CA GLU A 18 -11.15 14.92 9.03
C GLU A 18 -10.68 13.47 9.06
N LYS A 19 -9.79 13.13 8.12
CA LYS A 19 -9.20 11.79 8.05
C LYS A 19 -8.22 11.61 9.23
N PRO A 20 -8.30 10.49 9.96
CA PRO A 20 -7.38 10.23 11.05
C PRO A 20 -5.94 10.12 10.58
N THR A 21 -5.00 10.40 11.49
CA THR A 21 -3.57 10.33 11.20
C THR A 21 -3.16 8.92 10.78
N ALA A 22 -2.33 8.83 9.75
CA ALA A 22 -1.91 7.56 9.18
C ALA A 22 -1.01 6.79 10.17
N VAL A 23 -1.46 5.61 10.61
CA VAL A 23 -0.68 4.75 11.51
C VAL A 23 0.19 3.81 10.67
N LYS A 24 1.52 3.95 10.80
CA LYS A 24 2.50 3.12 10.08
C LYS A 24 2.63 1.74 10.71
N THR A 25 2.69 0.71 9.87
CA THR A 25 2.77 -0.70 10.29
C THR A 25 3.56 -1.54 9.29
N HIS A 26 4.29 -2.52 9.82
CA HIS A 26 4.96 -3.58 9.04
C HIS A 26 4.16 -4.88 9.01
N LEU A 27 3.05 -4.93 9.76
CA LEU A 27 2.21 -6.13 9.87
C LEU A 27 1.35 -6.24 8.61
N ARG A 28 1.72 -7.15 7.72
CA ARG A 28 1.01 -7.42 6.46
C ARG A 28 0.04 -8.61 6.59
N ASP A 29 0.29 -9.47 7.56
CA ASP A 29 -0.45 -10.66 7.97
C ASP A 29 -1.73 -10.37 8.76
N MET A 30 -2.00 -9.10 9.10
CA MET A 30 -3.18 -8.73 9.88
C MET A 30 -4.43 -8.65 9.00
N ILE A 31 -5.51 -9.27 9.47
CA ILE A 31 -6.84 -9.20 8.86
C ILE A 31 -7.50 -7.87 9.21
N ILE A 32 -8.21 -7.27 8.25
CA ILE A 32 -9.00 -6.06 8.46
C ILE A 32 -10.26 -6.41 9.27
N VAL A 33 -10.31 -5.87 10.49
CA VAL A 33 -11.43 -6.01 11.42
C VAL A 33 -12.38 -4.81 11.24
N PRO A 34 -13.72 -4.97 11.40
CA PRO A 34 -14.68 -3.88 11.27
C PRO A 34 -14.37 -2.64 12.12
N GLU A 35 -13.72 -2.81 13.28
CA GLU A 35 -13.30 -1.67 14.13
C GLU A 35 -12.34 -0.69 13.43
N MET A 36 -11.60 -1.16 12.42
CA MET A 36 -10.59 -0.39 11.70
C MET A 36 -11.20 0.47 10.58
N ILE A 37 -12.49 0.33 10.27
CA ILE A 37 -13.18 1.09 9.22
C ILE A 37 -13.03 2.60 9.47
N GLY A 38 -12.68 3.33 8.41
CA GLY A 38 -12.43 4.78 8.45
C GLY A 38 -11.07 5.16 9.03
N SER A 39 -10.21 4.20 9.37
CA SER A 39 -8.82 4.49 9.77
C SER A 39 -7.91 4.54 8.54
N VAL A 40 -6.85 5.36 8.62
CA VAL A 40 -5.79 5.40 7.61
C VAL A 40 -4.59 4.60 8.11
N VAL A 41 -4.19 3.59 7.35
CA VAL A 41 -3.10 2.67 7.70
C VAL A 41 -1.97 2.78 6.67
N GLY A 42 -0.76 3.06 7.15
CA GLY A 42 0.44 3.03 6.34
C GLY A 42 1.03 1.62 6.31
N ILE A 43 0.83 0.88 5.23
CA ILE A 43 1.26 -0.51 5.07
C ILE A 43 2.63 -0.54 4.39
N TYR A 44 3.63 -1.12 5.06
CA TYR A 44 4.97 -1.23 4.49
C TYR A 44 5.03 -2.26 3.36
N ASN A 45 5.56 -1.86 2.20
CA ASN A 45 5.68 -2.74 1.03
C ASN A 45 7.09 -3.31 0.82
N GLY A 46 8.05 -3.00 1.71
CA GLY A 46 9.47 -3.36 1.56
C GLY A 46 10.37 -2.17 1.22
N LYS A 47 9.79 -1.02 0.83
CA LYS A 47 10.54 0.22 0.54
C LYS A 47 9.86 1.45 1.10
N VAL A 48 8.55 1.55 0.93
CA VAL A 48 7.73 2.70 1.32
C VAL A 48 6.51 2.24 2.13
N PHE A 49 5.94 3.18 2.90
CA PHE A 49 4.64 3.00 3.53
C PHE A 49 3.56 3.53 2.62
N ASN A 50 2.72 2.64 2.11
CA ASN A 50 1.56 3.02 1.32
C ASN A 50 0.40 3.35 2.26
N SER A 51 -0.09 4.58 2.22
CA SER A 51 -1.24 5.01 3.00
C SER A 51 -2.53 4.50 2.37
N VAL A 52 -3.22 3.60 3.06
CA VAL A 52 -4.49 3.01 2.64
C VAL A 52 -5.58 3.43 3.62
N GLU A 53 -6.66 3.99 3.10
CA GLU A 53 -7.88 4.28 3.85
C GLU A 53 -8.78 3.03 3.85
N ILE A 54 -9.12 2.53 5.04
CA ILE A 54 -9.89 1.29 5.17
C ILE A 54 -11.37 1.56 4.92
N LYS A 55 -11.89 0.96 3.85
CA LYS A 55 -13.31 0.96 3.50
C LYS A 55 -14.05 -0.26 4.06
N PRO A 56 -15.39 -0.21 4.24
CA PRO A 56 -16.16 -1.36 4.72
C PRO A 56 -16.05 -2.61 3.85
N GLU A 57 -15.91 -2.43 2.53
CA GLU A 57 -15.76 -3.52 1.55
C GLU A 57 -14.45 -4.31 1.71
N MET A 58 -13.48 -3.78 2.46
CA MET A 58 -12.17 -4.39 2.68
C MET A 58 -12.14 -5.31 3.91
N VAL A 59 -13.24 -5.43 4.66
CA VAL A 59 -13.31 -6.27 5.86
C VAL A 59 -13.11 -7.74 5.49
N GLY A 60 -12.31 -8.45 6.28
CA GLY A 60 -12.01 -9.87 6.08
C GLY A 60 -10.80 -10.14 5.16
N HIS A 61 -10.32 -9.13 4.43
CA HIS A 61 -9.08 -9.21 3.66
C HIS A 61 -7.84 -8.97 4.52
N TYR A 62 -6.68 -9.40 4.03
CA TYR A 62 -5.39 -9.08 4.66
C TYR A 62 -4.89 -7.70 4.25
N LEU A 63 -4.21 -7.01 5.16
CA LEU A 63 -3.54 -5.73 4.86
C LEU A 63 -2.53 -5.86 3.69
N ALA A 64 -1.90 -7.02 3.53
CA ALA A 64 -0.95 -7.25 2.44
C ALA A 64 -1.54 -7.04 1.05
N GLU A 65 -2.84 -7.34 0.85
CA GLU A 65 -3.53 -7.29 -0.44
C GLU A 65 -3.64 -5.86 -0.98
N PHE A 66 -3.69 -4.88 -0.09
CA PHE A 66 -3.85 -3.46 -0.44
C PHE A 66 -2.51 -2.75 -0.67
N SER A 67 -1.38 -3.46 -0.55
CA SER A 67 -0.05 -2.88 -0.75
C SER A 67 0.80 -3.77 -1.63
N CYS A 68 0.95 -3.37 -2.89
CA CYS A 68 1.78 -4.08 -3.85
C CYS A 68 3.26 -3.97 -3.46
N SER A 69 3.91 -5.14 -3.31
CA SER A 69 5.33 -5.24 -2.92
C SER A 69 6.30 -5.03 -4.08
N TYR A 70 5.82 -5.13 -5.30
CA TYR A 70 6.65 -4.99 -6.50
C TYR A 70 6.06 -3.93 -7.43
N ARG A 71 6.89 -3.44 -8.35
CA ARG A 71 6.42 -2.59 -9.45
C ARG A 71 6.00 -3.50 -10.60
N PRO A 72 4.73 -3.44 -11.07
CA PRO A 72 4.31 -4.23 -12.22
C PRO A 72 5.21 -3.96 -13.42
N VAL A 73 5.81 -5.02 -13.96
CA VAL A 73 6.65 -4.92 -15.15
C VAL A 73 5.73 -4.83 -16.35
N LYS A 74 5.81 -3.73 -17.09
CA LYS A 74 5.16 -3.60 -18.40
C LYS A 74 6.23 -3.84 -19.45
N HIS A 75 6.04 -4.86 -20.28
CA HIS A 75 6.90 -5.05 -21.44
C HIS A 75 6.63 -3.91 -22.44
N GLY A 76 7.59 -3.00 -22.54
CA GLY A 76 7.62 -2.00 -23.60
C GLY A 76 8.26 -2.55 -24.86
N ARG A 77 8.33 -1.73 -25.91
CA ARG A 77 9.30 -1.97 -26.98
C ARG A 77 10.69 -2.03 -26.33
N PRO A 78 11.56 -2.98 -26.73
CA PRO A 78 12.94 -2.97 -26.28
C PRO A 78 13.51 -1.57 -26.52
N GLY A 79 14.02 -0.93 -25.47
CA GLY A 79 14.81 0.29 -25.66
C GLY A 79 15.98 -0.04 -26.60
N ILE A 80 16.42 0.92 -27.41
CA ILE A 80 17.62 0.75 -28.23
C ILE A 80 18.77 0.32 -27.29
N GLY A 81 19.35 -0.85 -27.54
CA GLY A 81 20.42 -1.44 -26.72
C GLY A 81 20.01 -2.25 -25.48
N ALA A 82 18.71 -2.37 -25.17
CA ALA A 82 18.23 -3.11 -23.98
C ALA A 82 18.25 -4.65 -24.16
N THR A 83 18.16 -5.13 -25.40
CA THR A 83 18.25 -6.55 -25.75
C THR A 83 19.40 -6.79 -26.74
N HIS A 84 19.98 -7.99 -26.75
CA HIS A 84 21.11 -8.34 -27.62
C HIS A 84 20.81 -8.11 -29.11
N SER A 85 19.55 -8.33 -29.53
CA SER A 85 19.07 -8.08 -30.91
C SER A 85 18.86 -6.59 -31.22
N SER A 86 18.52 -5.77 -30.22
CA SER A 86 18.29 -4.32 -30.40
C SER A 86 19.57 -3.48 -30.46
N ARG A 87 20.76 -4.08 -30.29
CA ARG A 87 22.05 -3.39 -30.36
C ARG A 87 22.42 -2.92 -31.77
N PHE A 88 21.89 -3.57 -32.80
CA PHE A 88 22.23 -3.31 -34.21
C PHE A 88 21.19 -2.46 -34.95
N ILE A 89 20.21 -1.89 -34.25
CA ILE A 89 19.23 -0.99 -34.88
C ILE A 89 19.93 0.37 -35.08
N PRO A 90 20.20 0.80 -36.33
CA PRO A 90 20.85 2.08 -36.58
C PRO A 90 19.94 3.24 -36.14
N LEU A 91 20.49 4.16 -35.36
CA LEU A 91 19.84 5.42 -35.02
C LEU A 91 19.86 6.31 -36.27
N LYS A 92 18.70 6.78 -36.71
CA LYS A 92 18.59 7.84 -37.71
C LYS A 92 18.61 9.19 -37.01
#